data_AF-A0A961PHT9-F1
#
_entry.id   AF-A0A961PHT9-F1
#
_cell.length_a   1.000
_cell.length_b   1.000
_cell.length_c   1.000
_cell.angle_alpha   90.00
_cell.angle_beta   90.00
_cell.angle_gamma   90.00
#
_symmetry.space_group_name_H-M   'P 1'
#
loop_
_entity.id
_entity.type
_entity.pdbx_description
1 polymer ?
#
loop_
_entity_poly.entity_id
_entity_poly.type
_entity_poly.pdbx_seq_one_letter_code
_entity_poly.pdbx_strand_id
1 'polypeptide(L)'
;SLIEVLDRSTQYDLEQAIDLGKIDRLLRYPAFENYLYQSGRGVLFLSTVFAAKIRGVRELHHKLPPLEFKNLLATAASTLIGKLAEHEVFVTYRGEGEFVGVIPRRGQQALKLLGPEFAFPIEESEGKHAGKLPKEAKLVIGPAVPVRLPTRGELSKAIWTAVEKVRYTADPLGHSDGRPHSSRDRPHPFSRLKDNETVREATLRDEFKEMLRDQLSSEIGEHPKATKAEAKPRTSAFMKRDAAMVKKGASKLFPHAAKHLKKDEVPAPEAADCPEAGKDSADVLPISGDDQGPMRFSNA
;
A
#
# COMPACT_ATOMS: atom_id res chain seq x y z
N SER A 1 -31.59 12.48 17.96
CA SER A 1 -31.36 13.65 17.07
C SER A 1 -30.65 13.25 15.79
N LEU A 2 -30.80 14.02 14.71
CA LEU A 2 -30.12 13.78 13.42
C LEU A 2 -28.58 13.67 13.57
N ILE A 3 -28.03 14.44 14.51
CA ILE A 3 -26.61 14.42 14.90
C ILE A 3 -26.18 13.05 15.43
N GLU A 4 -26.98 12.38 16.27
CA GLU A 4 -26.64 11.04 16.80
C GLU A 4 -26.69 9.96 15.71
N VAL A 5 -27.58 10.12 14.71
CA VAL A 5 -27.67 9.21 13.58
C VAL A 5 -26.45 9.38 12.66
N LEU A 6 -26.02 10.63 12.45
CA LEU A 6 -24.78 10.96 11.74
C LEU A 6 -23.55 10.41 12.50
N ASP A 7 -23.48 10.59 13.82
CA ASP A 7 -22.38 10.08 14.64
C ASP A 7 -22.30 8.54 14.58
N ARG A 8 -23.44 7.84 14.69
CA ARG A 8 -23.45 6.37 14.53
C ARG A 8 -23.06 5.91 13.13
N SER A 9 -23.45 6.65 12.10
CA SER A 9 -23.07 6.33 10.72
C SER A 9 -21.62 6.66 10.39
N THR A 10 -20.96 7.48 11.21
CA THR A 10 -19.57 7.93 11.03
C THR A 10 -18.61 7.33 12.04
N GLN A 11 -19.03 6.34 12.83
CA GLN A 11 -18.11 5.59 13.69
C GLN A 11 -17.11 4.83 12.81
N TYR A 12 -15.91 5.38 12.73
CA TYR A 12 -14.79 4.74 12.05
C TYR A 12 -13.99 3.94 13.06
N ASP A 13 -13.76 2.67 12.73
CA ASP A 13 -12.79 1.86 13.44
C ASP A 13 -11.39 2.41 13.17
N LEU A 14 -10.59 2.56 14.23
CA LEU A 14 -9.25 3.11 14.15
C LEU A 14 -8.36 2.23 13.28
N GLU A 15 -8.57 0.91 13.29
CA GLU A 15 -7.76 -0.07 12.55
C GLU A 15 -8.02 -0.03 11.04
N GLN A 16 -9.14 0.55 10.61
CA GLN A 16 -9.56 0.55 9.22
C GLN A 16 -8.99 1.74 8.44
N ALA A 17 -8.63 1.51 7.17
CA ALA A 17 -8.32 2.59 6.24
C ALA A 17 -9.57 3.40 5.92
N ILE A 18 -9.57 4.68 6.28
CA ILE A 18 -10.65 5.63 6.05
C ILE A 18 -10.34 6.47 4.80
N ASP A 19 -11.37 6.81 4.05
CA ASP A 19 -11.27 7.77 2.95
C ASP A 19 -11.27 9.22 3.47
N LEU A 20 -10.11 9.89 3.36
CA LEU A 20 -9.91 11.26 3.84
C LEU A 20 -10.37 12.33 2.83
N GLY A 21 -10.99 11.91 1.72
CA GLY A 21 -11.53 12.82 0.70
C GLY A 21 -10.53 13.12 -0.42
N LYS A 22 -10.78 14.22 -1.14
CA LYS A 22 -9.98 14.64 -2.31
C LYS A 22 -8.82 15.53 -1.86
N ILE A 23 -7.75 14.92 -1.38
CA ILE A 23 -6.47 15.61 -1.10
C ILE A 23 -5.50 15.23 -2.23
N ASP A 24 -4.84 16.22 -2.83
CA ASP A 24 -3.85 15.95 -3.89
C ASP A 24 -2.75 15.02 -3.37
N ARG A 25 -2.32 14.06 -4.20
CA ARG A 25 -1.31 13.05 -3.86
C ARG A 25 -1.64 12.11 -2.69
N LEU A 26 -2.86 12.16 -2.16
CA LEU A 26 -3.37 11.21 -1.19
C LEU A 26 -4.23 10.15 -1.89
N LEU A 27 -3.77 8.90 -1.87
CA LEU A 27 -4.48 7.77 -2.44
C LEU A 27 -5.18 6.98 -1.34
N ARG A 28 -6.30 6.33 -1.68
CA ARG A 28 -6.88 5.28 -0.83
C ARG A 28 -5.95 4.08 -0.80
N TYR A 29 -5.92 3.34 0.30
CA TYR A 29 -4.96 2.23 0.48
C TYR A 29 -4.97 1.19 -0.66
N PRO A 30 -6.12 0.68 -1.14
CA PRO A 30 -6.13 -0.24 -2.28
C PRO A 30 -5.65 0.41 -3.59
N ALA A 31 -5.96 1.69 -3.79
CA ALA A 31 -5.52 2.44 -4.97
C ALA A 31 -4.02 2.71 -4.92
N PHE A 32 -3.46 2.96 -3.74
CA PHE A 32 -2.04 3.08 -3.50
C PHE A 32 -1.30 1.78 -3.80
N GLU A 33 -1.78 0.64 -3.31
CA GLU A 33 -1.17 -0.66 -3.63
C GLU A 33 -1.21 -0.94 -5.13
N ASN A 34 -2.35 -0.69 -5.79
CA ASN A 34 -2.47 -0.85 -7.23
C ASN A 34 -1.56 0.11 -8.01
N TYR A 35 -1.48 1.37 -7.57
CA TYR A 35 -0.56 2.35 -8.13
C TYR A 35 0.87 1.85 -8.07
N LEU A 36 1.29 1.30 -6.93
CA LEU A 36 2.64 0.75 -6.79
C LEU A 36 2.85 -0.55 -7.57
N TYR A 37 1.83 -1.35 -7.84
CA TYR A 37 2.00 -2.52 -8.72
C TYR A 37 2.02 -2.16 -10.20
N GLN A 38 1.33 -1.09 -10.58
CA GLN A 38 1.24 -0.63 -11.97
C GLN A 38 2.35 0.35 -12.34
N SER A 39 2.88 1.09 -11.36
CA SER A 39 4.04 1.97 -11.54
C SER A 39 5.18 1.13 -12.10
N GLY A 40 5.55 1.38 -13.36
CA GLY A 40 6.52 0.58 -14.08
C GLY A 40 7.83 0.44 -13.31
N ARG A 41 8.57 -0.65 -13.58
CA ARG A 41 9.81 -1.03 -12.86
C ARG A 41 10.81 0.13 -12.72
N GLY A 42 10.85 1.06 -13.67
CA GLY A 42 11.77 2.21 -13.65
C GLY A 42 11.52 3.23 -12.54
N VAL A 43 10.25 3.55 -12.23
CA VAL A 43 9.90 4.60 -11.25
C VAL A 43 10.13 4.10 -9.82
N LEU A 44 9.82 2.83 -9.56
CA LEU A 44 9.91 2.24 -8.22
C LEU A 44 11.31 1.77 -7.84
N PHE A 45 12.15 1.38 -8.80
CA PHE A 45 13.51 0.87 -8.55
C PHE A 45 14.41 1.87 -7.81
N LEU A 46 14.09 3.16 -7.91
CA LEU A 46 14.76 4.24 -7.19
C LEU A 46 13.80 4.94 -6.25
N SER A 47 12.83 4.23 -5.68
CA SER A 47 11.90 4.80 -4.70
C SER A 47 12.22 4.31 -3.29
N THR A 48 11.85 5.14 -2.33
CA THR A 48 11.93 4.81 -0.91
C THR A 48 10.53 4.87 -0.33
N VAL A 49 10.15 3.83 0.41
CA VAL A 49 8.92 3.79 1.18
C VAL A 49 9.21 4.40 2.54
N PHE A 50 8.34 5.27 3.03
CA PHE A 50 8.39 5.79 4.38
C PHE A 50 7.03 5.60 5.05
N ALA A 51 7.02 5.68 6.38
CA ALA A 51 5.81 5.68 7.16
C ALA A 51 5.85 6.82 8.18
N ALA A 52 4.68 7.38 8.45
CA ALA A 52 4.47 8.39 9.47
C ALA A 52 3.32 7.95 10.39
N LYS A 53 3.39 8.26 11.69
CA LYS A 53 2.37 7.88 12.66
C LYS A 53 2.03 9.06 13.56
N ILE A 54 0.74 9.28 13.79
CA ILE A 54 0.26 10.28 14.76
C ILE A 54 0.49 9.73 16.16
N ARG A 55 1.18 10.52 16.99
CA ARG A 55 1.48 10.15 18.37
C ARG A 55 0.21 10.21 19.23
N GLY A 56 -0.01 9.19 20.05
CA GLY A 56 -1.19 9.14 20.93
C GLY A 56 -2.52 9.06 20.19
N VAL A 57 -2.53 8.53 18.96
CA VAL A 57 -3.75 8.49 18.12
C VAL A 57 -4.93 7.78 18.78
N ARG A 58 -4.71 6.73 19.58
CA ARG A 58 -5.78 6.04 20.32
C ARG A 58 -6.46 6.97 21.32
N GLU A 59 -5.69 7.78 22.04
CA GLU A 59 -6.26 8.77 22.95
C GLU A 59 -7.01 9.87 22.20
N LEU A 60 -6.47 10.32 21.06
CA LEU A 60 -7.12 11.31 20.21
C LEU A 60 -8.44 10.77 19.65
N HIS A 61 -8.47 9.53 19.17
CA HIS A 61 -9.67 8.86 18.67
C HIS A 61 -10.75 8.70 19.74
N HIS A 62 -10.36 8.46 21.00
CA HIS A 62 -11.31 8.40 22.12
C HIS A 62 -11.81 9.77 22.59
N LYS A 63 -10.99 10.82 22.46
CA LYS A 63 -11.31 12.18 22.92
C LYS A 63 -12.07 12.99 21.86
N LEU A 64 -11.84 12.73 20.58
CA LEU A 64 -12.42 13.46 19.45
C LEU A 64 -13.68 12.78 18.91
N PRO A 65 -14.72 13.55 18.58
CA PRO A 65 -15.81 13.10 17.73
C PRO A 65 -15.30 12.52 16.40
N PRO A 66 -15.99 11.54 15.79
CA PRO A 66 -15.50 10.88 14.58
C PRO A 66 -15.22 11.82 13.41
N LEU A 67 -16.04 12.86 13.23
CA LEU A 67 -15.85 13.86 12.19
C LEU A 67 -14.59 14.71 12.42
N GLU A 68 -14.35 15.14 13.65
CA GLU A 68 -13.16 15.91 14.02
C GLU A 68 -11.89 15.07 13.90
N PHE A 69 -11.96 13.80 14.29
CA PHE A 69 -10.86 12.87 14.11
C PHE A 69 -10.51 12.69 12.62
N LYS A 70 -11.53 12.57 11.76
CA LYS A 70 -11.32 12.53 10.30
C LYS A 70 -10.66 13.81 9.77
N ASN A 71 -11.10 14.98 10.25
CA ASN A 71 -10.48 16.26 9.88
C ASN A 71 -9.02 16.33 10.36
N LEU A 72 -8.73 15.85 11.57
CA LEU A 72 -7.37 15.75 12.09
C LEU A 72 -6.48 14.87 11.19
N LEU A 73 -6.98 13.72 10.74
CA LEU A 73 -6.26 12.86 9.79
C LEU A 73 -6.02 13.57 8.45
N ALA A 74 -7.01 14.31 7.95
CA ALA A 74 -6.90 15.09 6.72
C ALA A 74 -5.87 16.23 6.85
N THR A 75 -5.85 16.93 7.98
CA THR A 75 -4.85 17.98 8.29
C THR A 75 -3.45 17.39 8.42
N ALA A 76 -3.31 16.24 9.08
CA ALA A 76 -2.03 15.52 9.17
C ALA A 76 -1.50 15.14 7.79
N ALA A 77 -2.37 14.57 6.93
CA ALA A 77 -2.02 14.21 5.56
C ALA A 77 -1.63 15.43 4.73
N SER A 78 -2.43 16.50 4.77
CA SER A 78 -2.19 17.74 4.03
C SER A 78 -0.90 18.42 4.46
N THR A 79 -0.61 18.44 5.77
CA THR A 79 0.64 18.98 6.30
C THR A 79 1.84 18.15 5.85
N LEU A 80 1.75 16.81 5.93
CA LEU A 80 2.80 15.90 5.48
C LEU A 80 3.10 16.08 3.98
N ILE A 81 2.05 16.15 3.15
CA ILE A 81 2.19 16.34 1.70
C ILE A 81 2.72 17.74 1.39
N GLY A 82 2.23 18.78 2.08
CA GLY A 82 2.70 20.16 1.91
C GLY A 82 4.19 20.31 2.22
N LYS A 83 4.69 19.64 3.25
CA LYS A 83 6.13 19.60 3.58
C LYS A 83 6.99 18.87 2.54
N LEU A 84 6.38 18.06 1.69
CA LEU A 84 7.02 17.26 0.65
C LEU A 84 6.58 17.69 -0.76
N ALA A 85 5.97 18.88 -0.92
CA ALA A 85 5.32 19.30 -2.16
C ALA A 85 6.30 19.42 -3.35
N GLU A 86 7.56 19.75 -3.08
CA GLU A 86 8.65 19.83 -4.07
C GLU A 86 9.00 18.48 -4.71
N HIS A 87 8.51 17.38 -4.14
CA HIS A 87 8.78 16.03 -4.61
C HIS A 87 7.50 15.31 -4.99
N GLU A 88 7.60 14.44 -5.99
CA GLU A 88 6.51 13.55 -6.42
C GLU A 88 6.28 12.46 -5.35
N VAL A 89 5.67 12.84 -4.24
CA VAL A 89 5.29 11.94 -3.16
C VAL A 89 3.86 11.47 -3.36
N PHE A 90 3.60 10.19 -3.09
CA PHE A 90 2.25 9.67 -2.93
C PHE A 90 2.11 9.11 -1.53
N VAL A 91 1.02 9.46 -0.85
CA VAL A 91 0.73 9.04 0.52
C VAL A 91 -0.59 8.29 0.55
N THR A 92 -0.74 7.35 1.48
CA THR A 92 -2.01 6.71 1.83
C THR A 92 -2.16 6.63 3.33
N TYR A 93 -3.39 6.73 3.82
CA TYR A 93 -3.75 6.34 5.18
C TYR A 93 -4.04 4.84 5.22
N ARG A 94 -3.42 4.11 6.15
CA ARG A 94 -3.57 2.65 6.29
C ARG A 94 -4.49 2.25 7.44
N GLY A 95 -4.66 3.11 8.44
CA GLY A 95 -5.29 2.78 9.73
C GLY A 95 -4.35 3.08 10.89
N GLU A 96 -4.84 3.01 12.11
CA GLU A 96 -4.10 3.23 13.36
C GLU A 96 -3.28 4.54 13.42
N GLY A 97 -3.75 5.60 12.76
CA GLY A 97 -3.00 6.86 12.67
C GLY A 97 -1.76 6.78 11.80
N GLU A 98 -1.62 5.73 10.98
CA GLU A 98 -0.45 5.45 10.17
C GLU A 98 -0.66 5.86 8.71
N PHE A 99 0.29 6.66 8.24
CA PHE A 99 0.44 7.03 6.85
C PHE A 99 1.61 6.27 6.25
N VAL A 100 1.44 5.77 5.04
CA VAL A 100 2.50 5.15 4.26
C VAL A 100 2.68 5.99 3.00
N GLY A 101 3.91 6.30 2.65
CA GLY A 101 4.19 7.05 1.45
C GLY A 101 5.34 6.45 0.65
N VAL A 102 5.35 6.76 -0.64
CA VAL A 102 6.46 6.48 -1.54
C VAL A 102 6.99 7.79 -2.08
N ILE A 103 8.31 7.95 -2.00
CA ILE A 103 9.02 9.11 -2.52
C ILE A 103 10.18 8.64 -3.41
N PRO A 104 10.42 9.27 -4.58
CA PRO A 104 11.60 9.00 -5.39
C PRO A 104 12.89 9.29 -4.63
N ARG A 105 13.99 8.64 -5.02
CA ARG A 105 15.32 8.75 -4.40
C ARG A 105 15.81 10.19 -4.27
N ARG A 106 15.46 11.06 -5.23
CA ARG A 106 15.80 12.49 -5.18
C ARG A 106 15.16 13.20 -3.98
N GLY A 107 13.96 12.79 -3.58
CA GLY A 107 13.24 13.36 -2.43
C GLY A 107 13.62 12.77 -1.07
N GLN A 108 14.51 11.77 -1.01
CA GLN A 108 14.93 11.18 0.26
C GLN A 108 15.63 12.19 1.18
N GLN A 109 16.27 13.22 0.62
CA GLN A 109 16.89 14.29 1.41
C GLN A 109 15.84 15.14 2.13
N ALA A 110 14.70 15.44 1.51
CA ALA A 110 13.62 16.17 2.17
C ALA A 110 13.07 15.42 3.39
N LEU A 111 12.95 14.10 3.33
CA LEU A 111 12.57 13.30 4.51
C LEU A 111 13.57 13.46 5.67
N LYS A 112 14.87 13.62 5.37
CA LYS A 112 15.89 13.87 6.40
C LYS A 112 15.80 15.29 6.96
N LEU A 113 15.52 16.26 6.10
CA LEU A 113 15.38 17.67 6.50
C LEU A 113 14.12 17.93 7.32
N LEU A 114 13.03 17.21 7.03
CA LEU A 114 11.78 17.30 7.77
C LEU A 114 11.94 16.85 9.24
N GLY A 115 12.96 16.05 9.53
CA GLY A 115 13.25 15.55 10.87
C GLY A 115 12.37 14.35 11.26
N PRO A 116 12.60 13.81 12.47
CA PRO A 116 11.89 12.62 12.95
C PRO A 116 10.47 12.91 13.43
N GLU A 117 10.15 14.16 13.79
CA GLU A 117 8.85 14.55 14.34
C GLU A 117 8.55 16.00 13.96
N PHE A 118 7.31 16.28 13.61
CA PHE A 118 6.82 17.65 13.46
C PHE A 118 5.42 17.79 14.05
N ALA A 119 5.12 18.98 14.56
CA ALA A 119 3.81 19.32 15.11
C ALA A 119 2.92 19.93 14.03
N PHE A 120 1.61 19.70 14.15
CA PHE A 120 0.58 20.34 13.33
C PHE A 120 -0.59 20.76 14.23
N PRO A 121 -1.26 21.89 13.90
CA PRO A 121 -2.36 22.39 14.70
C PRO A 121 -3.57 21.45 14.60
N ILE A 122 -4.27 21.28 15.71
CA ILE A 122 -5.60 20.68 15.71
C ILE A 122 -6.61 21.82 15.61
N GLU A 123 -7.46 21.81 14.58
CA GLU A 123 -8.54 22.80 14.48
C GLU A 123 -9.49 22.61 15.66
N GLU A 124 -9.62 23.67 16.47
CA GLU A 124 -10.58 23.71 17.57
C GLU A 124 -11.98 23.76 16.95
N SER A 125 -12.76 22.69 17.12
CA SER A 125 -14.17 22.72 16.79
C SER A 125 -14.93 23.51 17.87
N GLU A 126 -16.02 24.16 17.50
CA GLU A 126 -16.92 24.89 18.42
C GLU A 126 -17.71 23.96 19.37
N GLY A 127 -17.29 22.69 19.53
CA GLY A 127 -17.98 21.68 20.31
C GLY A 127 -17.72 21.74 21.82
N LYS A 128 -18.66 21.21 22.61
CA LYS A 128 -18.59 21.07 24.08
C LYS A 128 -17.36 20.30 24.63
N HIS A 129 -16.53 19.74 23.74
CA HIS A 129 -15.33 18.96 24.07
C HIS A 129 -14.02 19.75 23.90
N ALA A 130 -14.08 21.02 23.46
CA ALA A 130 -12.92 21.86 23.19
C ALA A 130 -11.98 22.05 24.40
N GLY A 131 -12.48 21.99 25.63
CA GLY A 131 -11.71 22.33 26.83
C GLY A 131 -10.59 21.35 27.25
N LYS A 132 -10.46 20.17 26.62
CA LYS A 132 -9.47 19.15 27.04
C LYS A 132 -8.59 18.59 25.92
N LEU A 133 -8.70 19.12 24.71
CA LEU A 133 -7.89 18.63 23.59
C LEU A 133 -6.52 19.33 23.58
N PRO A 134 -5.45 18.62 23.21
CA PRO A 134 -4.17 19.26 22.95
C PRO A 134 -4.32 20.21 21.76
N LYS A 135 -3.71 21.40 21.82
CA LYS A 135 -3.73 22.37 20.70
C LYS A 135 -2.98 21.88 19.47
N GLU A 136 -2.04 20.96 19.68
CA GLU A 136 -1.15 20.44 18.65
C GLU A 136 -1.08 18.92 18.73
N ALA A 137 -1.13 18.28 17.57
CA ALA A 137 -0.80 16.87 17.41
C ALA A 137 0.60 16.75 16.82
N LYS A 138 1.27 15.63 17.12
CA LYS A 138 2.62 15.35 16.61
C LYS A 138 2.58 14.19 15.64
N LEU A 139 3.21 14.38 14.48
CA LEU A 139 3.42 13.34 13.49
C LEU A 139 4.88 12.90 13.56
N VAL A 140 5.09 11.61 13.83
CA VAL A 140 6.41 10.99 13.89
C VAL A 140 6.68 10.29 12.56
N ILE A 141 7.83 10.55 11.95
CA ILE A 141 8.24 9.94 10.69
C ILE A 141 9.29 8.87 10.98
N GLY A 142 9.01 7.65 10.51
CA GLY A 142 9.95 6.53 10.61
C GLY A 142 11.07 6.62 9.58
N PRO A 143 12.20 5.93 9.82
CA PRO A 143 13.28 5.84 8.86
C PRO A 143 12.83 5.20 7.53
N ALA A 144 13.14 5.86 6.41
CA ALA A 144 12.78 5.41 5.07
C ALA A 144 13.45 4.07 4.72
N VAL A 145 12.70 3.21 4.01
CA VAL A 145 13.11 1.89 3.55
C VAL A 145 13.25 1.91 2.02
N PRO A 146 14.46 1.69 1.48
CA PRO A 146 14.66 1.65 0.03
C PRO A 146 14.03 0.39 -0.58
N VAL A 147 13.36 0.56 -1.71
CA VAL A 147 12.88 -0.55 -2.54
C VAL A 147 13.98 -0.87 -3.54
N ARG A 148 14.55 -2.08 -3.51
CA ARG A 148 15.63 -2.48 -4.43
C ARG A 148 15.10 -3.19 -5.66
N LEU A 149 14.10 -4.06 -5.50
CA LEU A 149 13.43 -4.70 -6.63
C LEU A 149 11.94 -4.34 -6.60
N PRO A 150 11.36 -3.90 -7.72
CA PRO A 150 9.94 -3.58 -7.83
C PRO A 150 9.11 -4.87 -7.98
N THR A 151 9.36 -5.85 -7.12
CA THR A 151 8.52 -7.04 -7.01
C THR A 151 7.45 -6.79 -5.95
N ARG A 152 6.27 -7.37 -6.15
CA ARG A 152 5.16 -7.27 -5.19
C ARG A 152 5.59 -7.65 -3.77
N GLY A 153 6.31 -8.76 -3.63
CA GLY A 153 6.77 -9.25 -2.33
C GLY A 153 7.75 -8.29 -1.62
N GLU A 154 8.70 -7.72 -2.36
CA GLU A 154 9.66 -6.77 -1.77
C GLU A 154 9.01 -5.45 -1.39
N LEU A 155 8.07 -4.96 -2.20
CA LEU A 155 7.31 -3.76 -1.90
C LEU A 155 6.47 -3.94 -0.62
N SER A 156 5.71 -5.03 -0.52
CA SER A 156 4.93 -5.34 0.69
C SER A 156 5.83 -5.45 1.91
N LYS A 157 7.02 -6.06 1.77
CA LYS A 157 8.03 -6.14 2.83
C LYS A 157 8.55 -4.76 3.23
N ALA A 158 8.81 -3.88 2.26
CA ALA A 158 9.28 -2.52 2.52
C ALA A 158 8.24 -1.68 3.25
N ILE A 159 6.97 -1.74 2.82
CA ILE A 159 5.83 -1.09 3.50
C ILE A 159 5.72 -1.57 4.94
N TRP A 160 5.68 -2.88 5.14
CA TRP A 160 5.56 -3.47 6.48
C TRP A 160 6.73 -3.06 7.38
N THR A 161 7.95 -3.09 6.86
CA THR A 161 9.16 -2.69 7.59
C THR A 161 9.13 -1.20 7.94
N ALA A 162 8.68 -0.32 7.04
CA ALA A 162 8.56 1.11 7.30
C ALA A 162 7.54 1.38 8.42
N VAL A 163 6.39 0.71 8.36
CA VAL A 163 5.33 0.79 9.36
C VAL A 163 5.81 0.31 10.73
N GLU A 164 6.48 -0.83 10.81
CA GLU A 164 7.03 -1.30 12.10
C GLU A 164 7.99 -0.28 12.69
N LYS A 165 8.94 0.23 11.90
CA LYS A 165 9.93 1.20 12.40
C LYS A 165 9.28 2.49 12.90
N VAL A 166 8.22 2.99 12.25
CA VAL A 166 7.53 4.18 12.77
C VAL A 166 6.75 3.87 14.05
N ARG A 167 6.15 2.68 14.19
CA ARG A 167 5.49 2.25 15.43
C ARG A 167 6.46 2.26 16.61
N TYR A 168 7.66 1.70 16.44
CA TYR A 168 8.69 1.71 17.47
C TYR A 168 9.14 3.14 17.84
N THR A 169 9.17 4.04 16.86
CA THR A 169 9.63 5.43 17.07
C THR A 169 8.54 6.27 17.76
N ALA A 170 7.28 6.07 17.40
CA ALA A 170 6.16 6.85 17.93
C ALA A 170 5.79 6.46 19.38
N ASP A 171 5.85 5.16 19.70
CA ASP A 171 5.43 4.62 21.00
C ASP A 171 6.57 3.84 21.70
N PRO A 172 7.64 4.52 22.15
CA PRO A 172 8.80 3.85 22.76
C PRO A 172 8.45 3.14 24.07
N LEU A 173 7.43 3.62 24.80
CA LEU A 173 6.99 3.05 26.08
C LEU A 173 6.03 1.87 25.92
N GLY A 174 5.37 1.72 24.76
CA GLY A 174 4.40 0.65 24.53
C GLY A 174 5.02 -0.72 24.25
N HIS A 175 6.35 -0.81 24.16
CA HIS A 175 7.09 -2.01 23.76
C HIS A 175 8.01 -2.58 24.85
N SER A 176 7.93 -2.10 26.10
CA SER A 176 8.76 -2.62 27.19
C SER A 176 8.56 -4.11 27.51
N ASP A 177 7.45 -4.72 27.06
CA ASP A 177 7.17 -6.14 27.31
C ASP A 177 7.61 -7.09 26.19
N GLY A 178 8.07 -6.53 25.06
CA GLY A 178 8.68 -7.30 23.99
C GLY A 178 10.13 -6.89 23.85
N ARG A 179 11.05 -7.66 24.45
CA ARG A 179 12.50 -7.54 24.19
C ARG A 179 12.70 -7.17 22.72
N PRO A 180 13.50 -6.14 22.39
CA PRO A 180 13.81 -5.84 21.01
C PRO A 180 14.31 -7.14 20.41
N HIS A 181 13.53 -7.71 19.48
CA HIS A 181 13.97 -8.87 18.75
C HIS A 181 15.14 -8.38 17.92
N SER A 182 16.34 -8.53 18.47
CA SER A 182 17.56 -8.53 17.72
C SER A 182 17.25 -9.41 16.51
N SER A 183 17.26 -8.79 15.35
CA SER A 183 16.95 -9.35 14.05
C SER A 183 17.99 -10.39 13.61
N ARG A 184 18.70 -10.99 14.56
CA ARG A 184 19.63 -12.10 14.36
C ARG A 184 18.99 -13.48 14.52
N ASP A 185 17.92 -13.65 15.30
CA ASP A 185 17.46 -15.02 15.66
C ASP A 185 15.94 -15.27 15.70
N ARG A 186 15.09 -14.43 15.08
CA ARG A 186 13.71 -14.85 14.80
C ARG A 186 13.63 -15.51 13.43
N PRO A 187 13.36 -16.83 13.33
CA PRO A 187 13.07 -17.45 12.05
C PRO A 187 11.85 -16.73 11.46
N HIS A 188 12.02 -16.11 10.29
CA HIS A 188 10.92 -15.60 9.47
C HIS A 188 9.77 -16.63 9.41
N PRO A 189 8.50 -16.20 9.39
CA PRO A 189 7.37 -17.12 9.15
C PRO A 189 7.46 -17.84 7.79
N PHE A 190 8.37 -17.41 6.91
CA PHE A 190 8.76 -18.10 5.67
C PHE A 190 10.00 -19.01 5.80
N SER A 191 10.77 -18.97 6.89
CA SER A 191 11.87 -19.94 7.11
C SER A 191 11.34 -21.32 7.49
N ARG A 192 10.19 -21.42 8.18
CA ARG A 192 9.52 -22.72 8.37
C ARG A 192 8.97 -23.31 7.07
N LEU A 193 8.66 -22.47 6.09
CA LEU A 193 8.36 -22.95 4.75
C LEU A 193 9.64 -23.40 4.04
N LYS A 194 10.78 -22.72 4.21
CA LYS A 194 12.07 -23.20 3.66
C LYS A 194 12.56 -24.51 4.26
N ASP A 195 12.33 -24.78 5.54
CA ASP A 195 12.71 -26.07 6.13
C ASP A 195 11.83 -27.21 5.60
N ASN A 196 10.52 -26.96 5.44
CA ASN A 196 9.63 -27.93 4.79
C ASN A 196 9.88 -28.03 3.28
N GLU A 197 10.28 -26.95 2.62
CA GLU A 197 10.59 -26.90 1.20
C GLU A 197 11.93 -27.59 0.91
N THR A 198 12.94 -27.47 1.78
CA THR A 198 14.19 -28.22 1.64
C THR A 198 13.99 -29.71 1.91
N VAL A 199 13.18 -30.09 2.91
CA VAL A 199 12.81 -31.50 3.14
C VAL A 199 11.99 -32.05 1.97
N ARG A 200 11.06 -31.26 1.43
CA ARG A 200 10.24 -31.63 0.26
C ARG A 200 11.04 -31.66 -1.04
N GLU A 201 11.98 -30.75 -1.22
CA GLU A 201 12.88 -30.70 -2.38
C GLU A 201 13.90 -31.86 -2.32
N ALA A 202 14.36 -32.24 -1.13
CA ALA A 202 15.20 -33.43 -0.95
C ALA A 202 14.44 -34.71 -1.31
N THR A 203 13.19 -34.86 -0.84
CA THR A 203 12.35 -36.02 -1.21
C THR A 203 12.08 -36.06 -2.71
N LEU A 204 11.73 -34.93 -3.34
CA LEU A 204 11.51 -34.87 -4.78
C LEU A 204 12.79 -35.16 -5.59
N ARG A 205 13.95 -34.73 -5.12
CA ARG A 205 15.25 -35.03 -5.75
C ARG A 205 15.61 -36.51 -5.65
N ASP A 206 15.28 -37.16 -4.53
CA ASP A 206 15.55 -38.59 -4.34
C ASP A 206 14.58 -39.45 -5.16
N GLU A 207 13.28 -39.10 -5.20
CA GLU A 207 12.29 -39.72 -6.10
C GLU A 207 12.71 -39.58 -7.57
N PHE A 208 13.19 -38.40 -7.97
CA PHE A 208 13.64 -38.17 -9.35
C PHE A 208 14.90 -38.99 -9.69
N LYS A 209 15.85 -39.14 -8.75
CA LYS A 209 17.02 -40.00 -8.93
C LYS A 209 16.65 -41.46 -9.05
N GLU A 210 15.67 -41.93 -8.29
CA GLU A 210 15.18 -43.31 -8.36
C GLU A 210 14.51 -43.57 -9.72
N MET A 211 13.67 -42.65 -10.18
CA MET A 211 13.04 -42.72 -11.49
C MET A 211 14.06 -42.77 -12.64
N LEU A 212 15.15 -42.00 -12.55
CA LEU A 212 16.24 -42.05 -13.52
C LEU A 212 17.04 -43.35 -13.46
N ARG A 213 17.22 -43.94 -12.27
CA ARG A 213 17.85 -45.28 -12.16
C ARG A 213 16.99 -46.36 -12.80
N ASP A 214 15.67 -46.30 -12.61
CA ASP A 214 14.73 -47.25 -13.23
C ASP A 214 14.66 -47.09 -14.75
N GLN A 215 14.76 -45.86 -15.27
CA GLN A 215 14.88 -45.64 -16.72
C GLN A 215 16.21 -46.14 -17.26
N LEU A 216 17.32 -45.89 -16.56
CA LEU A 216 18.64 -46.38 -16.97
C LEU A 216 18.76 -47.90 -16.89
N SER A 217 18.14 -48.55 -15.88
CA SER A 217 18.14 -50.01 -15.76
C SER A 217 17.19 -50.70 -16.74
N SER A 218 16.14 -49.99 -17.18
CA SER A 218 15.24 -50.49 -18.24
C SER A 218 15.75 -50.24 -19.66
N GLU A 219 16.56 -49.19 -19.90
CA GLU A 219 17.20 -48.93 -21.20
C GLU A 219 18.56 -49.64 -21.37
N ILE A 220 19.35 -49.79 -20.30
CA ILE A 220 20.53 -50.65 -20.31
C ILE A 220 20.03 -52.08 -20.08
N GLY A 221 19.50 -52.66 -21.15
CA GLY A 221 18.97 -54.02 -21.16
C GLY A 221 19.98 -55.02 -20.59
N GLU A 222 19.78 -55.40 -19.34
CA GLU A 222 20.04 -56.78 -18.95
C GLU A 222 19.04 -57.62 -19.73
N HIS A 223 19.42 -57.99 -20.96
CA HIS A 223 18.83 -59.10 -21.66
C HIS A 223 19.09 -60.36 -20.81
N PRO A 224 18.09 -60.93 -20.11
CA PRO A 224 18.24 -62.31 -19.67
C PRO A 224 18.44 -63.12 -20.95
N LYS A 225 19.58 -63.82 -21.03
CA LYS A 225 19.85 -64.79 -22.09
C LYS A 225 18.64 -65.71 -22.20
N ALA A 226 18.00 -65.65 -23.36
CA ALA A 226 16.79 -66.37 -23.69
C ALA A 226 16.96 -67.88 -23.46
N THR A 227 16.26 -68.41 -22.47
CA THR A 227 15.76 -69.79 -22.54
C THR A 227 14.37 -69.72 -23.18
N LYS A 228 14.27 -70.32 -24.38
CA LYS A 228 13.04 -70.46 -25.16
C LYS A 228 11.97 -71.15 -24.32
N ALA A 229 10.85 -70.47 -24.05
CA ALA A 229 9.57 -71.10 -23.81
C ALA A 229 8.42 -70.15 -24.18
N GLU A 230 7.74 -70.53 -25.26
CA GLU A 230 6.39 -70.24 -25.71
C GLU A 230 5.61 -69.02 -25.18
N ALA A 231 5.23 -68.20 -26.16
CA ALA A 231 4.40 -67.03 -26.06
C ALA A 231 2.93 -67.33 -25.69
N LYS A 232 2.35 -66.45 -24.86
CA LYS A 232 0.93 -66.11 -24.91
C LYS A 232 0.78 -64.58 -24.94
N PRO A 233 -0.04 -64.02 -25.85
CA PRO A 233 -0.21 -62.58 -25.96
C PRO A 233 -1.08 -62.09 -24.79
N ARG A 234 -0.51 -61.27 -23.90
CA ARG A 234 -1.30 -60.50 -22.92
C ARG A 234 -1.58 -59.12 -23.51
N THR A 235 -2.85 -58.91 -23.81
CA THR A 235 -3.43 -57.63 -24.19
C THR A 235 -3.19 -56.59 -23.09
N SER A 236 -2.66 -55.45 -23.49
CA SER A 236 -2.34 -54.31 -22.63
C SER A 236 -3.62 -53.66 -22.08
N ALA A 237 -3.87 -53.86 -20.79
CA ALA A 237 -4.97 -53.25 -20.04
C ALA A 237 -4.54 -51.94 -19.36
N PHE A 238 -3.94 -51.00 -20.10
CA PHE A 238 -3.50 -49.71 -19.56
C PHE A 238 -3.76 -48.55 -20.52
N MET A 239 -5.01 -48.40 -20.95
CA MET A 239 -5.51 -47.19 -21.66
C MET A 239 -6.99 -46.91 -21.34
N LYS A 240 -7.43 -47.11 -20.09
CA LYS A 240 -8.85 -46.89 -19.70
C LYS A 240 -9.04 -46.24 -18.32
N ARG A 241 -8.29 -45.19 -17.98
CA ARG A 241 -8.62 -44.38 -16.79
C ARG A 241 -8.82 -42.87 -16.97
N ASP A 242 -8.44 -42.27 -18.10
CA ASP A 242 -8.52 -40.79 -18.21
C ASP A 242 -9.63 -40.24 -19.13
N ALA A 243 -10.64 -41.04 -19.47
CA ALA A 243 -11.76 -40.58 -20.30
C ALA A 243 -13.09 -40.35 -19.55
N ALA A 244 -13.15 -40.60 -18.23
CA ALA A 244 -14.42 -40.63 -17.48
C ALA A 244 -14.65 -39.46 -16.49
N MET A 245 -13.73 -38.50 -16.34
CA MET A 245 -13.85 -37.43 -15.33
C MET A 245 -14.06 -36.01 -15.84
N VAL A 246 -14.33 -35.80 -17.13
CA VAL A 246 -14.54 -34.44 -17.70
C VAL A 246 -16.01 -34.14 -18.07
N LYS A 247 -16.97 -35.02 -17.78
CA LYS A 247 -18.37 -34.88 -18.29
C LYS A 247 -19.49 -34.61 -17.29
N LYS A 248 -19.21 -34.23 -16.04
CA LYS A 248 -20.26 -33.79 -15.10
C LYS A 248 -19.79 -32.61 -14.26
N GLY A 249 -20.25 -31.40 -14.58
CA GLY A 249 -20.07 -30.27 -13.67
C GLY A 249 -20.23 -28.85 -14.21
N ALA A 250 -20.49 -28.62 -15.50
CA ALA A 250 -20.59 -27.28 -16.06
C ALA A 250 -21.98 -26.96 -16.63
N SER A 251 -23.01 -27.01 -15.79
CA SER A 251 -24.31 -26.39 -16.10
C SER A 251 -25.12 -26.27 -14.82
N LYS A 252 -25.09 -25.11 -14.15
CA LYS A 252 -26.11 -24.57 -13.20
C LYS A 252 -25.53 -23.48 -12.28
N LEU A 253 -24.94 -22.42 -12.81
CA LEU A 253 -24.57 -21.27 -11.96
C LEU A 253 -25.03 -19.89 -12.42
N PHE A 254 -25.69 -19.75 -13.58
CA PHE A 254 -26.26 -18.45 -13.97
C PHE A 254 -27.57 -18.57 -14.76
N PRO A 255 -28.74 -18.74 -14.12
CA PRO A 255 -29.99 -18.31 -14.70
C PRO A 255 -30.20 -16.84 -14.34
N HIS A 256 -30.48 -15.99 -15.33
CA HIS A 256 -30.75 -14.54 -15.20
C HIS A 256 -29.56 -13.59 -15.31
N ALA A 257 -29.12 -13.34 -16.54
CA ALA A 257 -28.57 -12.04 -16.91
C ALA A 257 -28.81 -11.78 -18.41
N ALA A 258 -30.07 -11.57 -18.80
CA ALA A 258 -30.38 -11.00 -20.11
C ALA A 258 -31.80 -10.43 -20.08
N LYS A 259 -31.92 -9.10 -19.94
CA LYS A 259 -32.86 -8.21 -20.66
C LYS A 259 -32.76 -6.79 -20.09
N HIS A 260 -32.88 -5.83 -21.00
CA HIS A 260 -32.88 -4.37 -20.81
C HIS A 260 -31.52 -3.66 -20.84
N LEU A 261 -31.01 -3.47 -22.05
CA LEU A 261 -30.43 -2.19 -22.44
C LEU A 261 -31.31 -1.63 -23.55
N LYS A 262 -32.25 -0.78 -23.16
CA LYS A 262 -32.93 0.14 -24.07
C LYS A 262 -31.91 1.21 -24.44
N LYS A 263 -31.85 1.43 -25.75
CA LYS A 263 -31.06 2.42 -26.45
C LYS A 263 -31.80 3.75 -26.30
N ASP A 264 -31.36 4.59 -25.37
CA ASP A 264 -31.85 5.96 -25.27
C ASP A 264 -30.99 6.86 -26.16
N GLU A 265 -31.70 7.56 -27.04
CA GLU A 265 -31.27 8.63 -27.92
C GLU A 265 -30.53 9.73 -27.14
N VAL A 266 -29.37 10.11 -27.66
CA VAL A 266 -28.67 11.34 -27.30
C VAL A 266 -29.19 12.45 -28.21
N PRO A 267 -29.89 13.48 -27.71
CA PRO A 267 -30.18 14.67 -28.49
C PRO A 267 -28.93 15.54 -28.65
N ALA A 268 -28.84 16.17 -29.81
CA ALA A 268 -27.76 17.04 -30.27
C ALA A 268 -27.46 18.20 -29.30
N PRO A 269 -26.21 18.70 -29.24
CA PRO A 269 -25.91 19.93 -28.53
C PRO A 269 -26.41 21.14 -29.34
N GLU A 270 -27.37 21.86 -28.76
CA GLU A 270 -27.74 23.21 -29.18
C GLU A 270 -26.54 24.15 -29.05
N ALA A 271 -26.35 24.95 -30.09
CA ALA A 271 -25.36 26.00 -30.16
C ALA A 271 -25.65 27.07 -29.10
N ALA A 272 -24.72 27.25 -28.16
CA ALA A 272 -24.73 28.40 -27.26
C ALA A 272 -24.00 29.56 -27.94
N ASP A 273 -24.79 30.60 -28.23
CA ASP A 273 -24.37 31.93 -28.64
C ASP A 273 -23.30 32.50 -27.70
N CYS A 274 -22.25 33.04 -28.30
CA CYS A 274 -21.27 33.90 -27.65
C CYS A 274 -21.72 35.36 -27.80
N PRO A 275 -21.94 36.13 -26.71
CA PRO A 275 -21.97 37.57 -26.81
C PRO A 275 -20.60 38.17 -26.49
N GLU A 276 -20.06 38.81 -27.52
CA GLU A 276 -19.45 40.15 -27.54
C GLU A 276 -18.53 40.62 -26.40
N ALA A 277 -17.26 40.74 -26.79
CA ALA A 277 -16.35 41.86 -26.54
C ALA A 277 -16.92 43.08 -25.77
N GLY A 278 -16.58 43.16 -24.49
CA GLY A 278 -16.48 44.41 -23.74
C GLY A 278 -15.02 44.85 -23.66
N LYS A 279 -14.65 45.85 -24.47
CA LYS A 279 -13.53 46.76 -24.18
C LYS A 279 -13.93 47.59 -22.97
N ASP A 280 -13.01 47.86 -22.05
CA ASP A 280 -12.77 49.21 -21.51
C ASP A 280 -11.66 49.23 -20.45
N SER A 281 -10.82 50.28 -20.57
CA SER A 281 -9.99 50.96 -19.54
C SER A 281 -9.12 50.07 -18.63
N ALA A 282 -7.80 49.96 -18.83
CA ALA A 282 -6.79 51.00 -18.58
C ALA A 282 -6.98 51.72 -17.23
N ASP A 283 -6.40 51.16 -16.17
CA ASP A 283 -5.92 51.94 -15.03
C ASP A 283 -4.53 51.43 -14.63
N VAL A 284 -3.55 52.23 -15.05
CA VAL A 284 -2.14 52.14 -14.70
C VAL A 284 -1.98 52.89 -13.39
N LEU A 285 -1.64 52.20 -12.31
CA LEU A 285 -1.11 52.85 -11.11
C LEU A 285 0.42 52.65 -11.06
N PRO A 286 1.21 53.74 -11.01
CA PRO A 286 2.62 53.68 -10.69
C PRO A 286 2.79 53.74 -9.17
N ILE A 287 3.49 52.78 -8.58
CA ILE A 287 4.08 52.96 -7.24
C ILE A 287 5.59 52.82 -7.38
N SER A 288 6.22 53.98 -7.30
CA SER A 288 7.64 54.25 -7.20
C SER A 288 8.21 53.86 -5.84
N GLY A 289 9.54 53.73 -5.79
CA GLY A 289 10.35 53.87 -4.58
C GLY A 289 10.96 52.55 -4.13
N ASP A 290 12.13 52.16 -4.62
CA ASP A 290 13.44 52.57 -4.07
C ASP A 290 13.50 52.47 -2.55
N ASP A 291 14.07 51.37 -2.04
CA ASP A 291 15.01 51.49 -0.92
C ASP A 291 16.04 50.35 -0.95
N GLN A 292 17.24 50.69 -1.45
CA GLN A 292 18.43 49.87 -1.32
C GLN A 292 19.11 50.22 0.01
N GLY A 293 19.09 49.29 0.98
CA GLY A 293 19.87 49.40 2.20
C GLY A 293 20.91 48.27 2.31
N PRO A 294 22.22 48.54 2.28
CA PRO A 294 23.24 47.53 2.53
C PRO A 294 23.47 47.38 4.05
N MET A 295 22.96 46.30 4.65
CA MET A 295 23.31 45.95 6.03
C MET A 295 24.70 45.29 6.08
N ARG A 296 25.56 45.96 6.84
CA ARG A 296 26.97 45.66 7.07
C ARG A 296 27.17 44.39 7.90
N PHE A 297 28.26 43.71 7.60
CA PHE A 297 28.92 42.75 8.48
C PHE A 297 29.40 43.42 9.78
N SER A 298 29.24 42.75 10.91
CA SER A 298 30.12 42.93 12.07
C SER A 298 30.34 41.59 12.78
N ASN A 299 31.60 41.17 12.80
CA ASN A 299 32.13 40.10 13.63
C ASN A 299 32.09 40.50 15.11
N ALA A 300 31.82 39.52 15.98
CA ALA A 300 32.38 39.38 17.32
C ALA A 300 32.36 37.90 17.70
#